data_AF-A0A3C0CZ07-F1
#
_entry.id   AF-A0A3C0CZ07-F1
#
_cell.length_a   1.000
_cell.length_b   1.000
_cell.length_c   1.000
_cell.angle_alpha   90.00
_cell.angle_beta   90.00
_cell.angle_gamma   90.00
#
_symmetry.space_group_name_H-M   'P 1'
#
loop_
_entity.id
_entity.type
_entity.pdbx_description
1 polymer ?
#
loop_
_entity_poly.entity_id
_entity_poly.type
_entity_poly.pdbx_seq_one_letter_code
_entity_poly.pdbx_strand_id
1 'polypeptide(L)' 'MTLSISIVMPTYNRRETLEHVLPTILNQTYPKDAYEILLSDSGSTDGTRE' A
#
# COMPACT_ATOMS: atom_id res chain seq x y z
N MET A 1 -1.31 -19.78 5.73
CA MET A 1 -2.67 -19.51 6.24
C MET A 1 -3.55 -19.08 5.06
N THR A 2 -4.82 -18.70 5.27
CA THR A 2 -5.72 -18.24 4.21
C THR A 2 -5.69 -16.71 4.14
N LEU A 3 -5.52 -16.14 2.94
CA LEU A 3 -5.66 -14.71 2.71
C LEU A 3 -7.08 -14.26 3.08
N SER A 4 -7.22 -13.29 3.99
CA SER A 4 -8.51 -12.85 4.52
C SER A 4 -8.83 -11.39 4.24
N ILE A 5 -7.80 -10.56 4.00
CA ILE A 5 -7.94 -9.10 3.83
C ILE A 5 -7.16 -8.65 2.59
N SER A 6 -7.80 -7.82 1.76
CA SER A 6 -7.14 -7.10 0.66
C SER A 6 -7.19 -5.61 0.95
N ILE A 7 -6.03 -4.98 1.10
CA ILE A 7 -5.89 -3.54 1.31
C ILE A 7 -5.70 -2.89 -0.06
N VAL A 8 -6.77 -2.28 -0.60
CA VAL A 8 -6.75 -1.65 -1.92
C VAL A 8 -6.50 -0.15 -1.78
N MET A 9 -5.44 0.34 -2.42
CA MET A 9 -5.02 1.75 -2.37
C MET A 9 -4.92 2.34 -3.80
N PRO A 10 -6.00 2.91 -4.33
CA PRO A 10 -5.92 3.74 -5.53
C PRO A 10 -5.19 5.03 -5.20
N THR A 11 -4.22 5.41 -6.04
CA THR A 11 -3.37 6.56 -5.79
C THR A 11 -3.10 7.38 -7.05
N TYR A 12 -2.92 8.68 -6.85
CA TYR A 12 -2.48 9.65 -7.87
C TYR A 12 -1.80 10.82 -7.17
N ASN A 13 -0.53 11.05 -7.50
CA ASN A 13 0.36 12.04 -6.91
C ASN A 13 0.36 12.04 -5.37
N ARG A 14 0.77 10.92 -4.77
CA ARG A 14 0.78 10.71 -3.30
C ARG A 14 2.14 10.30 -2.74
N ARG A 15 3.25 10.65 -3.38
CA ARG A 15 4.59 10.27 -2.93
C ARG A 15 4.80 10.50 -1.42
N GLU A 16 4.64 11.74 -0.96
CA GLU A 16 4.86 12.11 0.45
C GLU A 16 3.92 11.35 1.41
N THR A 17 2.67 11.10 1.00
CA THR A 17 1.72 10.35 1.82
C THR A 17 2.12 8.88 1.91
N LEU A 18 2.52 8.28 0.79
CA LEU A 18 2.90 6.86 0.75
C LEU A 18 4.22 6.60 1.49
N GLU A 19 5.16 7.55 1.47
CA GLU A 19 6.40 7.50 2.28
C GLU A 19 6.10 7.32 3.78
N HIS A 20 4.98 7.87 4.27
CA HIS A 20 4.54 7.71 5.66
C HIS A 20 3.61 6.51 5.86
N VAL A 21 2.71 6.22 4.93
CA VAL A 21 1.66 5.22 5.11
C VAL A 21 2.17 3.79 4.89
N LEU A 22 2.96 3.52 3.84
CA LEU A 22 3.41 2.17 3.53
C LEU A 22 4.20 1.51 4.67
N PRO A 23 5.14 2.19 5.36
CA PRO A 23 5.83 1.59 6.51
C PRO A 23 4.87 1.18 7.63
N THR A 24 3.78 1.92 7.85
CA THR A 24 2.80 1.60 8.90
C THR A 24 2.00 0.35 8.55
N ILE A 25 1.59 0.20 7.28
CA ILE A 25 0.84 -0.96 6.80
C ILE A 25 1.73 -2.21 6.77
N LEU A 26 3.02 -2.07 6.45
CA LEU A 26 3.96 -3.19 6.47
C LEU A 26 4.35 -3.65 7.88
N ASN A 27 4.14 -2.79 8.89
CA ASN A 27 4.46 -3.05 10.30
C ASN A 27 3.21 -3.37 11.15
N GLN A 28 2.22 -4.06 10.57
CA GLN A 28 1.04 -4.50 11.31
C GLN A 28 1.33 -5.74 12.17
N THR A 29 0.63 -5.85 13.30
CA THR A 29 0.63 -7.06 14.13
C THR A 29 -0.20 -8.19 13.54
N TYR A 30 -0.99 -7.91 12.50
CA TYR A 30 -1.75 -8.91 11.75
C TYR A 30 -0.81 -9.80 10.92
N PRO A 31 -1.08 -11.12 10.80
CA PRO A 31 -0.19 -12.04 10.08
C PRO A 31 0.06 -11.61 8.63
N LYS A 32 1.33 -11.53 8.21
CA LYS A 32 1.72 -11.08 6.87
C LYS A 32 1.21 -11.97 5.74
N ASP A 33 0.96 -13.24 6.00
CA ASP A 33 0.40 -14.19 5.03
C ASP A 33 -1.14 -14.20 5.02
N ALA A 34 -1.78 -13.36 5.84
CA ALA A 34 -3.24 -13.23 5.91
C ALA A 34 -3.76 -11.98 5.20
N TYR A 35 -2.91 -11.11 4.67
CA TYR A 35 -3.34 -9.95 3.89
C TYR A 35 -2.46 -9.65 2.68
N GLU A 36 -3.04 -8.96 1.71
CA GLU A 36 -2.34 -8.40 0.55
C GLU A 36 -2.54 -6.88 0.48
N ILE A 37 -1.62 -6.22 -0.21
CA ILE A 37 -1.69 -4.78 -0.50
C ILE A 37 -1.70 -4.61 -2.02
N LEU A 38 -2.76 -4.00 -2.53
CA LEU A 38 -2.95 -3.71 -3.95
C LEU A 38 -2.87 -2.19 -4.18
N LEU A 39 -1.70 -1.72 -4.61
CA LEU A 39 -1.49 -0.32 -5.01
C LEU A 39 -1.82 -0.14 -6.48
N SER A 40 -2.74 0.76 -6.80
CA SER A 40 -3.10 1.09 -8.18
C SER A 40 -2.82 2.56 -8.46
N ASP A 41 -1.77 2.82 -9.24
CA ASP A 41 -1.36 4.17 -9.62
C ASP A 41 -2.00 4.62 -10.95
N SER A 42 -2.63 5.80 -10.93
CA SER A 42 -3.30 6.37 -12.11
C SER A 42 -2.40 7.25 -12.98
N GLY A 43 -1.11 6.88 -13.14
CA GLY A 43 -0.16 7.62 -13.97
C GLY A 43 0.41 8.87 -13.29
N SER A 44 0.81 8.73 -12.02
CA SER A 44 1.41 9.83 -11.26
C SER A 44 2.70 10.35 -11.89
N THR A 45 2.99 11.63 -11.65
CA THR A 45 4.16 12.34 -12.18
C THR A 45 5.06 12.93 -11.08
N ASP A 46 4.76 12.65 -9.82
CA ASP A 46 5.44 13.19 -8.63
C ASP A 46 6.49 12.25 -8.02
N GLY A 47 6.71 11.09 -8.64
CA GLY A 47 7.57 10.04 -8.11
C GLY A 47 6.86 9.06 -7.16
N THR A 48 5.53 8.91 -7.27
CA THR A 48 4.72 7.95 -6.50
C THR A 48 5.11 6.47 -6.73
N ARG A 49 5.83 6.13 -7.80
CA ARG A 49 6.12 4.72 -8.17
C ARG A 49 7.46 4.21 -7.64
N GLU A 50 8.32 5.12 -7.22
CA GLU A 50 9.69 4.93 -6.75
C GLU A 50 9.75 4.59 -5.26
#